data_AF-A0A7K1LBR7-F1
#
_entry.id   AF-A0A7K1LBR7-F1
#
_cell.length_a   1.000
_cell.length_b   1.000
_cell.length_c   1.000
_cell.angle_alpha   90.00
_cell.angle_beta   90.00
_cell.angle_gamma   90.00
#
_symmetry.space_group_name_H-M   'P 1'
#
loop_
_entity.id
_entity.type
_entity.pdbx_description
1 polymer ?
#
loop_
_entity_poly.entity_id
_entity_poly.type
_entity_poly.pdbx_seq_one_letter_code
_entity_poly.pdbx_strand_id
1 'polypeptide(L)' 'MSARPVVGGAQPPEQLPINNSTLLIMFILIVVAFAAYRDPKLATAIGAACAVGALLVVVLIV' A
#
# COMPACT_ATOMS: atom_id res chain seq x y z
N MET A 1 -43.26 29.22 1.01
CA MET A 1 -41.79 29.31 1.11
C MET A 1 -41.19 28.05 0.50
N SER A 2 -40.58 28.18 -0.68
CA SER A 2 -40.02 27.07 -1.45
C SER A 2 -38.63 26.72 -0.90
N ALA A 3 -38.47 25.53 -0.34
CA ALA A 3 -37.18 25.00 0.06
C ALA A 3 -36.45 24.51 -1.20
N ARG A 4 -35.56 25.33 -1.75
CA ARG A 4 -34.64 24.89 -2.81
C ARG A 4 -33.70 23.83 -2.23
N PRO A 5 -33.48 22.69 -2.91
CA PRO A 5 -32.46 21.75 -2.49
C PRO A 5 -31.10 22.40 -2.72
N VAL A 6 -30.28 22.47 -1.68
CA VAL A 6 -28.90 22.93 -1.75
C VAL A 6 -28.11 21.92 -2.59
N VAL A 7 -27.97 22.24 -3.87
CA VAL A 7 -27.07 21.58 -4.81
C VAL A 7 -25.64 21.73 -4.29
N GLY A 8 -24.94 20.61 -4.09
CA GLY A 8 -23.48 20.58 -4.02
C GLY A 8 -22.85 20.97 -2.69
N GLY A 9 -23.36 20.47 -1.57
CA GLY A 9 -22.56 20.44 -0.35
C GLY A 9 -21.26 19.67 -0.62
N ALA A 10 -20.12 20.25 -0.26
CA ALA A 10 -18.82 19.58 -0.36
C ALA A 10 -18.94 18.23 0.36
N GLN A 11 -18.95 17.15 -0.43
CA GLN A 11 -18.93 15.80 0.11
C GLN A 11 -17.69 15.73 1.00
N PRO A 12 -17.83 15.54 2.33
CA PRO A 12 -16.66 15.41 3.18
C PRO A 12 -15.81 14.29 2.59
N PRO A 13 -14.48 14.48 2.46
CA PRO A 13 -13.63 13.44 1.90
C PRO A 13 -13.95 12.17 2.67
N GLU A 14 -14.37 11.13 1.95
CA GLU A 14 -14.58 9.81 2.53
C GLU A 14 -13.33 9.49 3.34
N GLN A 15 -13.45 9.58 4.67
CA GLN A 15 -12.38 9.18 5.56
C GLN A 15 -12.30 7.68 5.41
N LEU A 16 -11.47 7.24 4.45
CA LEU A 16 -11.00 5.86 4.39
C LEU A 16 -10.49 5.56 5.80
N PRO A 17 -11.15 4.68 6.56
CA PRO A 17 -10.71 4.37 7.91
C PRO A 17 -9.34 3.76 7.76
N ILE A 18 -8.31 4.53 8.11
CA ILE A 18 -6.94 4.04 8.12
C ILE A 18 -6.90 2.97 9.19
N ASN A 19 -7.03 1.72 8.76
CA ASN A 19 -6.94 0.57 9.63
C ASN A 19 -5.50 0.49 10.16
N ASN A 20 -5.35 0.10 11.42
CA ASN A 20 -4.05 -0.19 12.04
C ASN A 20 -3.22 -1.15 11.17
N SER A 21 -3.87 -2.09 10.48
CA SER A 21 -3.21 -2.97 9.50
C SER A 21 -2.53 -2.20 8.37
N THR A 22 -3.20 -1.19 7.81
CA THR A 22 -2.66 -0.36 6.72
C THR A 22 -1.46 0.46 7.17
N LEU A 23 -1.50 1.01 8.39
CA LEU A 23 -0.37 1.72 8.99
C LEU A 23 0.84 0.80 9.20
N LEU A 24 0.59 -0.42 9.68
CA LEU A 24 1.64 -1.41 9.93
C LEU A 24 2.32 -1.83 8.63
N ILE A 25 1.55 -2.05 7.56
CA ILE A 25 2.08 -2.34 6.22
C ILE A 25 2.93 -1.18 5.71
N MET A 26 2.42 0.06 5.81
CA MET A 26 3.18 1.26 5.40
C MET A 26 4.49 1.38 6.17
N PHE A 27 4.48 1.16 7.49
CA PHE A 27 5.68 1.19 8.31
C PHE A 27 6.71 0.16 7.88
N ILE A 28 6.29 -1.09 7.63
CA ILE A 28 7.17 -2.15 7.15
C ILE A 28 7.80 -1.78 5.81
N LEU A 29 7.02 -1.26 4.86
CA LEU A 29 7.53 -0.83 3.55
C LEU A 29 8.58 0.28 3.69
N ILE A 30 8.36 1.24 4.59
CA ILE A 30 9.33 2.32 4.87
C ILE A 30 10.62 1.76 5.47
N VAL A 31 10.53 0.85 6.44
CA VAL A 31 11.71 0.23 7.06
C VAL A 31 12.48 -0.60 6.04
N VAL A 32 11.79 -1.36 5.20
CA VAL A 32 12.41 -2.14 4.12
C VAL A 32 13.08 -1.22 3.10
N ALA A 33 12.42 -0.13 2.70
CA ALA A 33 13.00 0.86 1.78
C ALA A 33 14.23 1.56 2.38
N PHE A 34 14.20 1.88 3.68
CA PHE A 34 15.33 2.48 4.39
C PHE A 34 16.51 1.51 4.52
N ALA A 35 16.25 0.25 4.87
CA ALA A 35 17.26 -0.80 4.93
C ALA A 35 17.85 -1.08 3.54
N ALA A 36 17.01 -1.09 2.51
CA ALA A 36 17.42 -1.20 1.12
C ALA A 36 18.30 -0.03 0.65
N TYR A 37 18.00 1.20 1.09
CA TYR A 37 18.80 2.38 0.79
C TYR A 37 20.17 2.35 1.47
N ARG A 38 20.22 1.89 2.73
CA ARG A 38 21.48 1.72 3.49
C ARG A 38 22.36 0.63 2.88
N ASP A 39 21.76 -0.49 2.48
CA ASP A 39 22.45 -1.68 2.00
C ASP A 39 21.83 -2.18 0.69
N PRO A 40 22.32 -1.71 -0.48
CA PRO A 40 21.72 -2.04 -1.78
C PRO A 40 21.77 -3.54 -2.11
N LYS A 41 22.68 -4.30 -1.48
CA LYS A 41 22.75 -5.76 -1.58
C LYS A 41 21.58 -6.46 -0.89
N LEU A 42 21.10 -5.94 0.24
CA LEU A 42 19.91 -6.46 0.92
C LEU A 42 18.64 -6.14 0.11
N ALA A 43 18.58 -4.95 -0.49
CA ALA A 43 17.48 -4.54 -1.36
C ALA A 43 17.28 -5.51 -2.54
N THR A 44 18.39 -5.84 -3.22
CA THR A 44 18.36 -6.75 -4.37
C THR A 44 18.02 -8.18 -3.97
N ALA A 45 18.51 -8.65 -2.81
CA ALA A 45 18.17 -9.96 -2.30
C ALA A 45 16.68 -10.10 -1.95
N ILE A 46 16.11 -9.10 -1.27
CA ILE A 46 14.68 -9.06 -0.92
C ILE A 46 13.82 -8.97 -2.19
N GLY A 47 14.19 -8.07 -3.11
CA GLY A 47 13.51 -7.93 -4.40
C GLY A 47 13.54 -9.22 -5.23
N ALA A 48 14.69 -9.89 -5.30
CA ALA A 48 14.83 -11.16 -5.99
C ALA A 48 14.01 -12.27 -5.33
N ALA A 49 14.00 -12.35 -3.99
CA ALA A 49 13.18 -13.32 -3.27
C ALA A 49 11.68 -13.10 -3.53
N CYS A 50 11.20 -11.86 -3.55
CA CYS A 50 9.82 -11.53 -3.92
C CYS A 50 9.50 -11.89 -5.37
N ALA A 51 10.39 -11.58 -6.31
CA ALA A 51 10.19 -11.90 -7.72
C ALA A 51 10.15 -13.43 -7.96
N VAL A 52 11.06 -14.18 -7.35
CA VAL A 52 11.09 -15.65 -7.44
C VAL A 52 9.86 -16.26 -6.78
N GLY A 53 9.46 -15.76 -5.61
CA GLY A 53 8.24 -16.20 -4.93
C GLY A 53 6.98 -15.97 -5.78
N ALA A 54 6.85 -14.78 -6.38
CA ALA A 54 5.75 -14.48 -7.29
C ALA A 54 5.76 -15.40 -8.52
N LEU A 55 6.93 -15.66 -9.10
CA LEU A 55 7.08 -16.56 -10.24
C LEU A 55 6.66 -17.99 -9.89
N LEU A 56 7.10 -18.50 -8.74
CA LEU A 56 6.72 -19.84 -8.26
C LEU A 56 5.21 -19.96 -8.04
N VAL A 57 4.58 -18.94 -7.47
CA VAL A 57 3.12 -18.90 -7.29
C VAL A 57 2.42 -18.94 -8.64
N VAL A 58 2.87 -18.16 -9.62
CA VAL A 58 2.30 -18.18 -10.99
C VAL A 58 2.45 -19.58 -11.61
N VAL A 59 3.62 -20.20 -11.50
CA VAL A 59 3.89 -21.55 -12.04
C VAL A 59 3.06 -22.63 -11.35
N LEU A 60 2.79 -22.51 -10.05
CA LEU A 60 1.96 -23.49 -9.32
C LEU A 60 0.46 -23.32 -9.57
N ILE A 61 0.02 -22.13 -9.97
CA ILE A 61 -1.39 -21.83 -10.27
C ILE A 61 -1.73 -22.18 -11.73
N VAL A 62 -0.74 -22.15 -12.64
CA VAL A 62 -0.86 -22.56 -14.05
C VAL A 62 -0.74 -24.07 -14.19
#